data_AF-A0A0F9CY19-F1
#
_entry.id   AF-A0A0F9CY19-F1
#
_cell.length_a   1.000
_cell.length_b   1.000
_cell.length_c   1.000
_cell.angle_alpha   90.00
_cell.angle_beta   90.00
_cell.angle_gamma   90.00
#
_symmetry.space_group_name_H-M   'P 1'
#
loop_
_entity.id
_entity.type
_entity.pdbx_description
1 polymer ?
#
loop_
_entity_poly.entity_id
_entity_poly.type
_entity_poly.pdbx_seq_one_letter_code
_entity_poly.pdbx_strand_id
1 'polypeptide(L)'
;MIKIPYKRKSGSFETAKRIGHVPIVENEFVKTELKSFHISHQEKINEIPEDLIYDVKDLIAKSNLPKYIFSFDGSTQEVEIDENFPSTRLGYLQIAAVLVLMEEMLEQEKQQFIDPSKLMDIIKKSIQPMVFPGSNIRKKNCRNIIDSWRYGIYEIFKSYVIEDIPVLEIYMKLLKYSVDRISGDKILLKKCSATNKCNKGILVPKEGCKCPGCNEDLYPTDALRVHEEVHDLQSNLA
;
A
#
# COMPACT_ATOMS: atom_id res chain seq x y z
N MET A 1 1.34 40.59 -0.06
CA MET A 1 1.16 40.19 -1.48
C MET A 1 0.41 38.87 -1.51
N ILE A 2 -0.85 38.88 -1.90
CA ILE A 2 -1.69 37.68 -1.99
C ILE A 2 -1.30 36.95 -3.28
N LYS A 3 -0.72 35.75 -3.19
CA LYS A 3 -0.43 34.91 -4.36
C LYS A 3 -1.76 34.37 -4.90
N ILE A 4 -2.19 34.89 -6.04
CA ILE A 4 -3.38 34.40 -6.75
C ILE A 4 -2.98 33.10 -7.47
N PRO A 5 -3.64 31.96 -7.21
CA PRO A 5 -3.33 30.72 -7.92
C PRO A 5 -3.66 30.83 -9.41
N TYR A 6 -2.82 30.22 -10.26
CA TYR A 6 -3.01 30.18 -11.71
C TYR A 6 -4.35 29.50 -12.07
N LYS A 7 -5.08 30.11 -13.00
CA LYS A 7 -6.30 29.53 -13.57
C LYS A 7 -5.95 28.69 -14.79
N ARG A 8 -6.47 27.46 -14.83
CA ARG A 8 -6.43 26.59 -16.01
C ARG A 8 -7.35 27.15 -17.09
N LYS A 9 -7.18 26.71 -18.36
CA LYS A 9 -8.09 27.03 -19.46
C LYS A 9 -9.56 26.62 -19.18
N SER A 10 -9.77 25.65 -18.29
CA SER A 10 -11.09 25.21 -17.79
C SER A 10 -11.70 26.14 -16.72
N GLY A 11 -11.03 27.23 -16.34
CA GLY A 11 -11.51 28.18 -15.34
C GLY A 11 -11.27 27.77 -13.88
N SER A 12 -10.86 26.52 -13.63
CA SER A 12 -10.51 26.02 -12.29
C SER A 12 -9.12 26.47 -11.84
N PHE A 13 -8.94 26.65 -10.54
CA PHE A 13 -7.65 26.96 -9.93
C PHE A 13 -6.76 25.73 -9.91
N GLU A 14 -5.48 25.93 -10.20
CA GLU A 14 -4.49 24.87 -10.14
C GLU A 14 -4.22 24.43 -8.69
N THR A 15 -4.28 23.12 -8.44
CA THR A 15 -3.85 22.50 -7.18
C THR A 15 -2.45 21.92 -7.32
N ALA A 16 -1.61 22.08 -6.29
CA ALA A 16 -0.24 21.60 -6.28
C ALA A 16 -0.20 20.05 -6.37
N LYS A 17 0.50 19.51 -7.36
CA LYS A 17 0.82 18.08 -7.50
C LYS A 17 2.33 17.90 -7.56
N ARG A 18 2.81 16.73 -7.09
CA ARG A 18 4.23 16.37 -6.95
C ARG A 18 5.03 16.35 -8.27
N ILE A 19 4.35 16.32 -9.42
CA ILE A 19 4.93 16.43 -10.76
C ILE A 19 4.65 17.85 -11.23
N GLY A 20 5.70 18.63 -11.48
CA GLY A 20 5.67 20.08 -11.65
C GLY A 20 4.65 20.65 -12.64
N HIS A 21 4.44 21.96 -12.52
CA HIS A 21 3.41 22.84 -13.12
C HIS A 21 3.34 22.94 -14.65
N VAL A 22 3.70 21.90 -15.40
CA VAL A 22 3.48 21.83 -16.85
C VAL A 22 2.83 20.49 -17.16
N PRO A 23 1.65 20.45 -17.81
CA PRO A 23 1.11 19.20 -18.30
C PRO A 23 2.17 18.60 -19.23
N ILE A 24 2.77 17.47 -18.85
CA ILE A 24 3.83 16.79 -19.62
C ILE A 24 3.39 16.54 -21.08
N VAL A 25 2.08 16.41 -21.30
CA VAL A 25 1.47 16.27 -22.64
C VAL A 25 1.67 17.50 -23.54
N GLU A 26 1.97 18.67 -22.97
CA GLU A 26 2.26 19.90 -23.71
C GLU A 26 3.71 20.00 -24.19
N ASN A 27 4.60 19.16 -23.67
CA ASN A 27 5.99 19.08 -24.10
C ASN A 27 6.10 18.64 -25.58
N GLU A 28 6.89 19.36 -26.37
CA GLU A 28 7.00 19.10 -27.82
C GLU A 28 7.59 17.72 -28.15
N PHE A 29 8.50 17.20 -27.34
CA PHE A 29 9.00 15.83 -27.49
C PHE A 29 7.86 14.82 -27.28
N VAL A 30 7.06 15.00 -26.22
CA VAL A 30 5.91 14.12 -25.93
C VAL A 30 4.86 14.20 -27.03
N LYS A 31 4.53 15.40 -27.55
CA LYS A 31 3.62 15.57 -28.69
C LYS A 31 4.14 14.90 -29.96
N THR A 32 5.44 14.92 -30.17
CA THR A 32 6.07 14.27 -31.33
C THR A 32 6.01 12.76 -31.19
N GLU A 33 6.33 12.22 -30.02
CA GLU A 33 6.30 10.78 -29.77
C GLU A 33 4.87 10.23 -29.78
N LEU A 34 3.89 10.98 -29.25
CA LEU A 34 2.47 10.60 -29.29
C LEU A 34 1.94 10.42 -30.72
N LYS A 35 2.52 11.09 -31.72
CA LYS A 35 2.15 10.89 -33.13
C LYS A 35 2.60 9.53 -33.67
N SER A 36 3.63 8.92 -33.07
CA SER A 36 4.13 7.60 -33.45
C SER A 36 3.30 6.46 -32.84
N PHE A 37 2.47 6.75 -31.84
CA PHE A 37 1.67 5.74 -31.14
C PHE A 37 0.33 5.55 -31.83
N HIS A 38 -0.08 4.29 -31.96
CA HIS A 38 -1.40 3.93 -32.46
C HIS A 38 -2.36 3.77 -31.29
N ILE A 39 -3.44 4.56 -31.25
CA ILE A 39 -4.50 4.39 -30.26
C ILE A 39 -5.41 3.24 -30.73
N SER A 40 -5.28 2.09 -30.09
CA SER A 40 -5.99 0.86 -30.47
C SER A 40 -7.51 0.91 -30.27
N HIS A 41 -8.01 1.87 -29.48
CA HIS A 41 -9.42 2.01 -29.16
C HIS A 41 -9.79 3.49 -29.05
N GLN A 42 -10.61 3.98 -29.97
CA GLN A 42 -11.15 5.34 -30.00
C GLN A 42 -12.67 5.31 -30.04
N GLU A 43 -13.30 4.54 -29.15
CA GLU A 43 -14.74 4.70 -28.95
C GLU A 43 -14.97 5.93 -28.09
N LYS A 44 -15.55 6.97 -28.68
CA LYS A 44 -16.21 8.00 -27.89
C LYS A 44 -17.40 7.34 -27.22
N ILE A 45 -17.32 7.15 -25.91
CA ILE A 45 -18.48 6.85 -25.08
C ILE A 45 -19.37 8.11 -25.15
N ASN A 46 -20.29 8.13 -26.11
CA ASN A 46 -21.17 9.27 -26.35
C ASN A 46 -22.20 9.42 -25.23
N GLU A 47 -22.58 8.29 -24.63
CA GLU A 47 -23.51 8.20 -23.50
C GLU A 47 -22.92 7.19 -22.52
N ILE A 48 -22.82 7.58 -21.24
CA ILE A 48 -22.51 6.62 -20.18
C ILE A 48 -23.72 5.67 -20.14
N PRO A 49 -23.53 4.35 -20.24
CA PRO A 49 -24.64 3.40 -20.17
C PRO A 49 -25.51 3.69 -18.94
N GLU A 50 -26.82 3.86 -19.12
CA GLU A 50 -27.75 4.25 -18.04
C GLU A 50 -27.70 3.25 -16.87
N ASP A 51 -27.39 1.99 -17.16
CA ASP A 51 -27.16 0.91 -16.21
C ASP A 51 -25.86 1.03 -15.42
N LEU A 52 -24.98 1.97 -15.76
CA LEU A 52 -23.79 2.39 -15.00
C LEU A 52 -23.99 3.76 -14.31
N ILE A 53 -25.13 4.43 -14.54
CA ILE A 53 -25.51 5.68 -13.89
C ILE A 53 -26.46 5.35 -12.74
N TYR A 54 -26.01 5.56 -11.51
CA TYR A 54 -26.83 5.36 -10.32
C TYR A 54 -26.95 6.67 -9.54
N ASP A 55 -28.16 7.02 -9.08
CA ASP A 55 -28.30 8.09 -8.10
C ASP A 55 -27.76 7.57 -6.76
N VAL A 56 -26.67 8.17 -6.31
CA VAL A 56 -26.01 7.86 -5.04
C VAL A 56 -27.00 7.99 -3.87
N LYS A 57 -28.00 8.87 -3.96
CA LYS A 57 -29.03 9.03 -2.93
C LYS A 57 -29.92 7.80 -2.77
N ASP A 58 -30.24 7.11 -3.86
CA ASP A 58 -31.11 5.92 -3.85
C ASP A 58 -30.40 4.69 -3.25
N LEU A 59 -29.06 4.65 -3.33
CA LEU A 59 -28.21 3.63 -2.71
C LEU A 59 -27.97 3.91 -1.21
N ILE A 60 -27.74 5.17 -0.84
CA ILE A 60 -27.52 5.56 0.56
C ILE A 60 -28.83 5.42 1.37
N ALA A 61 -29.98 5.77 0.79
CA ALA A 61 -31.28 5.67 1.49
C ALA A 61 -31.73 4.22 1.77
N LYS A 62 -31.17 3.23 1.05
CA LYS A 62 -31.50 1.80 1.21
C LYS A 62 -30.46 0.99 1.97
N SER A 63 -29.28 1.54 2.26
CA SER A 63 -28.19 0.79 2.88
C SER A 63 -27.96 1.21 4.33
N ASN A 64 -27.82 0.21 5.20
CA ASN A 64 -27.30 0.44 6.55
C ASN A 64 -25.85 0.93 6.41
N LEU A 65 -25.53 2.07 7.03
CA LEU A 65 -24.16 2.55 7.12
C LEU A 65 -23.28 1.49 7.78
N PRO A 66 -22.01 1.36 7.35
CA PRO A 66 -21.10 0.40 7.97
C PRO A 66 -20.88 0.77 9.43
N LYS A 67 -20.74 -0.21 10.32
CA LYS A 67 -20.48 0.04 11.75
C LYS A 67 -19.09 0.63 12.00
N TYR A 68 -18.14 0.28 11.14
CA TYR A 68 -16.74 0.64 11.25
C TYR A 68 -16.23 1.13 9.90
N ILE A 69 -15.52 2.25 9.89
CA ILE A 69 -14.73 2.70 8.74
C ILE A 69 -13.26 2.57 9.10
N PHE A 70 -12.53 1.80 8.29
CA PHE A 70 -11.07 1.73 8.36
C PHE A 70 -10.48 2.54 7.23
N SER A 71 -9.47 3.35 7.53
CA SER A 71 -8.69 4.10 6.57
C SER A 71 -7.21 3.87 6.84
N PHE A 72 -6.43 3.68 5.78
CA PHE A 72 -4.99 3.46 5.87
C PHE A 72 -4.28 4.44 4.95
N ASP A 73 -3.18 5.00 5.44
CA ASP A 73 -2.28 5.85 4.66
C ASP A 73 -0.84 5.42 4.91
N GLY A 74 0.00 5.48 3.88
CA GLY A 74 1.38 5.06 3.91
C GLY A 74 2.29 6.20 3.51
N SER A 75 3.31 6.49 4.32
CA SER A 75 4.36 7.46 4.02
C SER A 75 5.71 6.78 3.94
N THR A 76 6.44 7.02 2.87
CA THR A 76 7.81 6.50 2.66
C THR A 76 8.81 7.64 2.60
N GLN A 77 10.00 7.40 3.13
CA GLN A 77 11.17 8.25 3.00
C GLN A 77 12.41 7.37 2.81
N GLU A 78 13.37 7.83 2.02
CA GLU A 78 14.72 7.26 1.99
C GLU A 78 15.72 8.30 2.43
N VAL A 79 16.67 7.89 3.27
CA VAL A 79 17.69 8.76 3.85
C VAL A 79 19.07 8.20 3.53
N GLU A 80 19.97 9.06 3.06
CA GLU A 80 21.39 8.73 2.87
C GLU A 80 22.07 8.62 4.24
N ILE A 81 22.77 7.51 4.49
CA ILE A 81 23.39 7.26 5.81
C ILE A 81 24.91 7.46 5.82
N ASP A 82 25.52 7.62 4.64
CA ASP A 82 26.95 7.90 4.49
C ASP A 82 27.14 8.95 3.39
N GLU A 83 27.67 10.12 3.75
CA GLU A 83 27.92 11.22 2.82
C GLU A 83 28.96 10.87 1.75
N ASN A 84 29.89 9.95 2.06
CA ASN A 84 30.90 9.50 1.09
C ASN A 84 30.34 8.45 0.12
N PHE A 85 29.25 7.78 0.50
CA PHE A 85 28.57 6.79 -0.32
C PHE A 85 27.05 7.04 -0.34
N PRO A 86 26.56 8.08 -1.05
CA PRO A 86 25.14 8.43 -1.14
C PRO A 86 24.24 7.33 -1.72
N SER A 87 24.83 6.32 -2.36
CA SER A 87 24.15 5.10 -2.78
C SER A 87 23.74 4.20 -1.60
N THR A 88 24.22 4.48 -0.39
CA THR A 88 23.87 3.77 0.85
C THR A 88 22.70 4.47 1.51
N ARG A 89 21.52 3.88 1.38
CA ARG A 89 20.25 4.51 1.79
C ARG A 89 19.48 3.62 2.74
N LEU A 90 18.84 4.23 3.72
CA LEU A 90 17.92 3.60 4.65
C LEU A 90 16.49 3.98 4.27
N GLY A 91 15.61 3.00 4.10
CA GLY A 91 14.19 3.19 3.89
C GLY A 91 13.45 3.31 5.22
N TYR A 92 12.67 4.38 5.37
CA TYR A 92 11.71 4.56 6.45
C TYR A 92 10.29 4.49 5.87
N LEU A 93 9.47 3.59 6.40
CA LEU A 93 8.08 3.42 6.04
C LEU A 93 7.23 3.63 7.29
N GLN A 94 6.14 4.38 7.14
CA GLN A 94 5.17 4.58 8.20
C GLN A 94 3.78 4.30 7.66
N ILE A 95 3.03 3.44 8.35
CA ILE A 95 1.62 3.18 8.04
C ILE A 95 0.78 3.81 9.14
N ALA A 96 -0.11 4.71 8.76
CA ALA A 96 -1.15 5.25 9.61
C ALA A 96 -2.46 4.50 9.34
N ALA A 97 -3.14 4.10 10.40
CA ALA A 97 -4.48 3.52 10.35
C ALA A 97 -5.43 4.38 11.18
N VAL A 98 -6.63 4.59 10.67
CA VAL A 98 -7.72 5.28 11.36
C VAL A 98 -8.94 4.36 11.35
N LEU A 99 -9.53 4.17 12.53
CA LEU A 99 -10.79 3.49 12.72
C LEU A 99 -11.82 4.52 13.21
N VAL A 100 -12.95 4.60 12.53
CA VAL A 100 -14.10 5.42 12.93
C VAL A 100 -15.25 4.52 13.35
N LEU A 101 -15.79 4.77 14.55
CA LEU A 101 -16.96 4.08 15.09
C LEU A 101 -18.23 4.81 14.62
N MET A 102 -18.89 4.27 13.58
CA MET A 102 -19.96 5.00 12.88
C MET A 102 -21.23 5.16 13.71
N GLU A 103 -21.57 4.17 14.54
CA GLU A 103 -22.74 4.27 15.42
C GLU A 103 -22.59 5.44 16.41
N GLU A 104 -21.42 5.63 16.99
CA GLU A 104 -21.11 6.73 17.90
C GLU A 104 -20.99 8.09 17.18
N MET A 105 -20.44 8.08 15.95
CA MET A 105 -20.38 9.26 15.09
C MET A 105 -21.78 9.80 14.77
N LEU A 106 -22.72 8.92 14.40
CA LEU A 106 -24.11 9.29 14.11
C LEU A 106 -24.85 9.76 15.37
N GLU A 107 -24.46 9.30 16.56
CA GLU A 107 -25.04 9.79 17.82
C GLU A 107 -24.56 11.21 18.15
N GLN A 108 -23.33 11.57 17.79
CA GLN A 108 -22.84 12.95 17.87
C GLN A 108 -23.56 13.89 16.90
N GLU A 109 -23.93 13.42 15.70
CA GLU A 109 -24.69 14.21 14.72
C GLU A 109 -26.06 14.68 15.27
N LYS A 110 -26.70 13.87 16.12
CA LYS A 110 -28.00 14.20 16.72
C LYS A 110 -27.91 15.26 17.82
N GLN A 111 -26.72 15.59 18.30
CA GLN A 111 -26.53 16.59 19.34
C GLN A 111 -26.59 18.00 18.74
N GLN A 112 -27.04 18.98 19.52
CA GLN A 112 -27.09 20.38 19.08
C GLN A 112 -25.70 20.94 18.75
N PHE A 113 -24.67 20.46 19.46
CA PHE A 113 -23.26 20.78 19.23
C PHE A 113 -22.43 19.50 19.30
N ILE A 114 -21.44 19.39 18.43
CA ILE A 114 -20.47 18.29 18.43
C ILE A 114 -19.48 18.50 19.56
N ASP A 115 -19.26 17.47 20.38
CA ASP A 115 -18.22 17.48 21.42
C ASP A 115 -16.89 16.99 20.82
N PRO A 116 -15.86 17.86 20.71
CA PRO A 116 -14.57 17.48 20.13
C PRO A 116 -13.87 16.35 20.89
N SER A 117 -14.08 16.24 22.20
CA SER A 117 -13.45 15.20 23.03
C SER A 117 -14.02 13.83 22.69
N LYS A 118 -15.35 13.74 22.59
CA LYS A 118 -16.03 12.51 22.15
C LYS A 118 -15.65 12.13 20.73
N LEU A 119 -15.50 13.11 19.83
CA LEU A 119 -15.05 12.85 18.46
C LEU A 119 -13.65 12.22 18.42
N MET A 120 -12.75 12.60 19.33
CA MET A 120 -11.42 12.02 19.42
C MET A 120 -11.44 10.57 19.93
N ASP A 121 -12.39 10.21 20.79
CA ASP A 121 -12.57 8.83 21.26
C ASP A 121 -13.20 7.93 20.16
N ILE A 122 -14.09 8.51 19.33
CA ILE A 122 -14.73 7.85 18.18
C ILE A 122 -13.70 7.53 17.07
N ILE A 123 -12.69 8.40 16.90
CA ILE A 123 -11.67 8.29 15.86
C ILE A 123 -10.38 7.72 16.46
N LYS A 124 -10.24 6.39 16.41
CA LYS A 124 -9.05 5.69 16.88
C LYS A 124 -7.95 5.76 15.82
N LYS A 125 -6.74 6.17 16.21
CA LYS A 125 -5.59 6.34 15.32
C LYS A 125 -4.44 5.45 15.77
N SER A 126 -3.77 4.82 14.82
CA SER A 126 -2.56 4.03 15.06
C SER A 126 -1.52 4.37 14.01
N ILE A 127 -0.27 4.51 14.43
CA ILE A 127 0.86 4.77 13.55
C ILE A 127 1.91 3.69 13.81
N GLN A 128 2.31 2.99 12.76
CA GLN A 128 3.36 1.99 12.84
C GLN A 128 4.56 2.42 11.98
N PRO A 129 5.68 2.84 12.61
CA PRO A 129 6.92 3.07 11.90
C PRO A 129 7.66 1.75 11.63
N MET A 130 8.37 1.70 10.52
CA MET A 130 9.17 0.56 10.09
C MET A 130 10.44 1.06 9.40
N VAL A 131 11.54 0.34 9.62
CA VAL A 131 12.84 0.65 9.02
C VAL A 131 13.27 -0.54 8.18
N PHE A 132 13.61 -0.26 6.92
CA PHE A 132 14.07 -1.24 5.95
C PHE A 132 15.36 -0.77 5.29
N PRO A 133 16.19 -1.71 4.80
CA PRO A 133 17.30 -1.34 3.93
C PRO A 133 16.77 -0.68 2.64
N GLY A 134 17.32 0.49 2.27
CA GLY A 134 16.95 1.22 1.05
C GLY A 134 17.79 0.80 -0.14
N SER A 135 19.08 1.14 -0.16
CA SER A 135 20.00 0.69 -1.22
C SER A 135 21.41 0.52 -0.67
N ASN A 136 22.18 -0.40 -1.26
CA ASN A 136 23.56 -0.71 -0.83
C ASN A 136 23.70 -1.07 0.68
N ILE A 137 22.61 -1.53 1.31
CA ILE A 137 22.58 -1.98 2.71
C ILE A 137 21.70 -3.24 2.84
N ARG A 138 22.04 -4.12 3.77
CA ARG A 138 21.27 -5.33 4.08
C ARG A 138 21.34 -5.66 5.57
N LYS A 139 20.40 -6.47 6.06
CA LYS A 139 20.49 -7.05 7.41
C LYS A 139 21.69 -8.02 7.47
N LYS A 140 22.40 -8.05 8.61
CA LYS A 140 23.67 -8.80 8.79
C LYS A 140 23.61 -10.26 8.35
N ASN A 141 22.49 -10.94 8.61
CA ASN A 141 22.30 -12.37 8.34
C ASN A 141 21.51 -12.65 7.06
N CYS A 142 21.27 -11.64 6.22
CA CYS A 142 20.54 -11.78 4.97
C CYS A 142 21.52 -11.74 3.79
N ARG A 143 21.21 -12.50 2.72
CA ARG A 143 22.11 -12.64 1.57
C ARG A 143 22.15 -11.39 0.70
N ASN A 144 21.02 -10.71 0.56
CA ASN A 144 20.87 -9.50 -0.23
C ASN A 144 19.75 -8.61 0.33
N ILE A 145 19.49 -7.49 -0.33
CA ILE A 145 18.47 -6.53 0.09
C ILE A 145 17.06 -7.13 0.05
N ILE A 146 16.72 -7.87 -1.01
CA ILE A 146 15.41 -8.51 -1.19
C ILE A 146 15.15 -9.49 -0.03
N ASP A 147 16.15 -10.29 0.32
CA ASP A 147 16.12 -11.23 1.45
C ASP A 147 15.94 -10.50 2.79
N SER A 148 16.55 -9.32 2.93
CA SER A 148 16.40 -8.46 4.11
C SER A 148 14.99 -7.90 4.25
N TRP A 149 14.35 -7.53 3.14
CA TRP A 149 12.95 -7.09 3.11
C TRP A 149 11.99 -8.22 3.45
N ARG A 150 12.15 -9.38 2.80
CA ARG A 150 11.34 -10.57 3.06
C ARG A 150 11.37 -10.96 4.54
N TYR A 151 12.57 -11.07 5.10
CA TYR A 151 12.74 -11.36 6.53
C TYR A 151 12.24 -10.21 7.42
N GLY A 152 12.49 -8.95 7.05
CA GLY A 152 12.03 -7.78 7.80
C GLY A 152 10.51 -7.72 7.97
N ILE A 153 9.76 -7.94 6.89
CA ILE A 153 8.29 -7.96 6.91
C ILE A 153 7.79 -9.12 7.78
N TYR A 154 8.39 -10.31 7.64
CA TYR A 154 8.04 -11.46 8.47
C TYR A 154 8.23 -11.18 9.96
N GLU A 155 9.36 -10.59 10.34
CA GLU A 155 9.67 -10.25 11.73
C GLU A 155 8.72 -9.19 12.30
N ILE A 156 8.33 -8.19 11.50
CA ILE A 156 7.33 -7.20 11.92
C ILE A 156 5.98 -7.86 12.19
N PHE A 157 5.52 -8.74 11.29
CA PHE A 157 4.28 -9.47 11.50
C PHE A 157 4.34 -10.34 12.77
N LYS A 158 5.50 -10.93 13.06
CA LYS A 158 5.69 -11.80 14.24
C LYS A 158 5.78 -11.02 15.55
N SER A 159 6.40 -9.84 15.54
CA SER A 159 6.72 -9.06 16.75
C SER A 159 5.70 -7.98 17.08
N TYR A 160 5.00 -7.44 16.07
CA TYR A 160 3.98 -6.42 16.30
C TYR A 160 2.68 -7.07 16.76
N VAL A 161 2.12 -6.55 17.85
CA VAL A 161 1.01 -7.15 18.57
C VAL A 161 -0.13 -6.14 18.67
N ILE A 162 -1.35 -6.58 18.35
CA ILE A 162 -2.59 -5.81 18.47
C ILE A 162 -3.48 -6.56 19.47
N GLU A 163 -3.83 -5.92 20.58
CA GLU A 163 -4.63 -6.54 21.66
C GLU A 163 -4.10 -7.94 22.06
N ASP A 164 -2.80 -8.03 22.33
CA ASP A 164 -2.08 -9.28 22.69
C ASP A 164 -2.03 -10.36 21.60
N ILE A 165 -2.53 -10.08 20.39
CA ILE A 165 -2.47 -10.97 19.24
C ILE A 165 -1.39 -10.48 18.26
N PRO A 166 -0.35 -11.28 17.96
CA PRO A 166 0.61 -10.95 16.91
C PRO A 166 -0.08 -10.72 15.57
N VAL A 167 0.37 -9.73 14.80
CA VAL A 167 -0.20 -9.43 13.47
C VAL A 167 -0.11 -10.63 12.54
N LEU A 168 0.92 -11.47 12.68
CA LEU A 168 1.05 -12.73 11.96
C LEU A 168 -0.16 -13.66 12.19
N GLU A 169 -0.66 -13.74 13.42
CA GLU A 169 -1.85 -14.56 13.73
C GLU A 169 -3.11 -13.98 13.11
N ILE A 170 -3.27 -12.66 13.17
CA ILE A 170 -4.38 -11.96 12.54
C ILE A 170 -4.34 -12.21 11.03
N TYR A 171 -3.17 -12.06 10.42
CA TYR A 171 -2.93 -12.31 9.00
C TYR A 171 -3.29 -13.75 8.60
N MET A 172 -2.80 -14.75 9.34
CA MET A 172 -3.13 -16.15 9.08
C MET A 172 -4.63 -16.43 9.23
N LYS A 173 -5.30 -15.83 10.23
CA LYS A 173 -6.76 -15.94 10.41
C LYS A 173 -7.53 -15.32 9.25
N LEU A 174 -7.17 -14.11 8.83
CA LEU A 174 -7.82 -13.41 7.72
C LEU A 174 -7.68 -14.17 6.40
N LEU A 175 -6.53 -14.79 6.16
CA LEU A 175 -6.31 -15.59 4.98
C LEU A 175 -7.17 -16.88 4.94
N LYS A 176 -7.76 -17.34 6.05
CA LYS A 176 -8.69 -18.48 6.03
C LYS A 176 -9.96 -18.19 5.22
N TYR A 177 -10.27 -16.90 5.02
CA TYR A 177 -11.35 -16.47 4.13
C TYR A 177 -10.93 -16.40 2.64
N SER A 178 -9.65 -16.66 2.33
CA SER A 178 -9.14 -16.72 0.95
C SER A 178 -9.08 -18.18 0.48
N VAL A 179 -10.03 -18.55 -0.38
CA VAL A 179 -10.25 -19.94 -0.84
C VAL A 179 -9.02 -20.53 -1.56
N ASP A 180 -8.24 -19.69 -2.26
CA ASP A 180 -7.17 -20.16 -3.16
C ASP A 180 -5.75 -20.06 -2.57
N ARG A 181 -5.60 -19.52 -1.36
CA ARG A 181 -4.29 -19.17 -0.80
C ARG A 181 -3.90 -19.99 0.42
N ILE A 182 -4.80 -20.80 0.98
CA ILE A 182 -4.55 -21.60 2.18
C ILE A 182 -4.84 -23.07 1.94
N SER A 183 -4.00 -23.92 2.54
CA SER A 183 -4.29 -25.34 2.75
C SER A 183 -3.98 -25.69 4.22
N GLY A 184 -5.04 -25.91 5.01
CA GLY A 184 -4.92 -26.06 6.46
C GLY A 184 -4.45 -24.77 7.13
N ASP A 185 -3.34 -24.81 7.87
CA ASP A 185 -2.68 -23.65 8.47
C ASP A 185 -1.42 -23.21 7.71
N LYS A 186 -1.35 -23.52 6.41
CA LYS A 186 -0.23 -23.16 5.53
C LYS A 186 -0.69 -22.28 4.38
N ILE A 187 0.14 -21.32 4.01
CA ILE A 187 -0.08 -20.44 2.86
C ILE A 187 0.56 -21.06 1.62
N LEU A 188 -0.19 -21.10 0.52
CA LEU A 188 0.33 -21.50 -0.78
C LEU A 188 1.04 -20.33 -1.47
N LEU A 189 2.37 -20.40 -1.57
CA LEU A 189 3.13 -19.57 -2.48
C LEU A 189 3.11 -20.18 -3.88
N LYS A 190 2.56 -19.48 -4.87
CA LYS A 190 2.51 -19.96 -6.26
C LYS A 190 3.91 -20.13 -6.88
N LYS A 191 4.88 -19.34 -6.43
CA LYS A 191 6.28 -19.36 -6.86
C LYS A 191 7.19 -19.13 -5.65
N CYS A 192 8.43 -19.59 -5.75
CA CYS A 192 9.43 -19.30 -4.71
C CYS A 192 9.77 -17.81 -4.70
N SER A 193 9.68 -17.17 -3.52
CA SER A 193 10.06 -15.77 -3.34
C SER A 193 11.55 -15.53 -3.11
N ALA A 194 12.32 -16.59 -2.87
CA ALA A 194 13.76 -16.49 -2.69
C ALA A 194 14.53 -16.52 -4.03
N THR A 195 13.94 -17.11 -5.09
CA THR A 195 14.60 -17.25 -6.39
C THR A 195 13.60 -17.52 -7.51
N ASN A 196 13.91 -17.01 -8.70
CA ASN A 196 13.13 -17.26 -9.93
C ASN A 196 13.38 -18.65 -10.53
N LYS A 197 14.32 -19.43 -9.98
CA LYS A 197 14.66 -20.78 -10.47
C LYS A 197 13.67 -21.86 -10.00
N CYS A 198 12.76 -21.53 -9.08
CA CYS A 198 11.82 -22.48 -8.49
C CYS A 198 10.37 -22.05 -8.75
N ASN A 199 9.73 -22.69 -9.74
CA ASN A 199 8.39 -22.33 -10.22
C ASN A 199 7.27 -23.28 -9.74
N LYS A 200 7.50 -24.02 -8.65
CA LYS A 200 6.49 -24.91 -8.07
C LYS A 200 5.77 -24.20 -6.93
N GLY A 201 4.50 -24.55 -6.74
CA GLY A 201 3.71 -24.14 -5.59
C GLY A 201 4.28 -24.74 -4.30
N ILE A 202 4.45 -23.93 -3.26
CA ILE A 202 5.04 -24.34 -1.98
C ILE A 202 4.11 -23.94 -0.86
N LEU A 203 3.77 -24.88 0.02
CA LEU A 203 3.00 -24.63 1.23
C LEU A 203 3.95 -24.19 2.35
N VAL A 204 3.78 -22.95 2.81
CA VAL A 204 4.61 -22.33 3.83
C VAL A 204 3.82 -22.24 5.14
N PRO A 205 4.31 -22.85 6.23
CA PRO A 205 3.68 -22.73 7.54
C PRO A 205 3.97 -21.37 8.17
N LYS A 206 3.28 -21.07 9.27
CA LYS A 206 3.43 -19.80 10.00
C LYS A 206 4.86 -19.55 10.50
N GLU A 207 5.58 -20.61 10.86
CA GLU A 207 6.97 -20.56 11.33
C GLU A 207 7.97 -20.32 10.19
N GLY A 208 7.50 -20.35 8.94
CA GLY A 208 8.35 -20.40 7.76
C GLY A 208 8.92 -21.79 7.48
N CYS A 209 9.52 -21.97 6.31
CA CYS A 209 10.16 -23.23 5.93
C CYS A 209 11.26 -23.01 4.89
N LYS A 210 12.05 -24.04 4.59
CA LYS A 210 12.98 -24.00 3.46
C LYS A 210 12.29 -24.42 2.17
N CYS A 211 12.61 -23.73 1.08
CA CYS A 211 12.17 -24.10 -0.26
C CYS A 211 12.78 -25.45 -0.65
N PRO A 212 12.00 -26.45 -1.10
CA PRO A 212 12.55 -27.76 -1.48
C PRO A 212 13.41 -27.71 -2.76
N GLY A 213 13.31 -26.64 -3.57
CA GLY A 213 14.06 -26.51 -4.82
C GLY A 213 15.40 -25.78 -4.67
N CYS A 214 15.49 -24.79 -3.79
CA CYS A 214 16.71 -23.97 -3.61
C CYS A 214 17.24 -23.94 -2.17
N ASN A 215 16.55 -24.58 -1.22
CA ASN A 215 16.90 -24.62 0.20
C ASN A 215 16.91 -23.26 0.93
N GLU A 216 16.38 -22.22 0.29
CA GLU A 216 16.29 -20.88 0.88
C GLU A 216 15.07 -20.73 1.77
N ASP A 217 15.17 -19.84 2.76
CA ASP A 217 14.08 -19.58 3.70
C ASP A 217 12.90 -18.91 2.99
N LEU A 218 11.70 -19.37 3.32
CA LEU A 218 10.40 -18.87 2.87
C LEU A 218 9.56 -18.51 4.08
N TYR A 219 8.85 -17.41 3.97
CA TYR A 219 8.03 -16.86 5.03
C TYR A 219 6.56 -16.79 4.59
N PRO A 220 5.60 -16.94 5.50
CA PRO A 220 4.18 -16.79 5.15
C PRO A 220 3.88 -15.41 4.54
N THR A 221 4.57 -14.36 4.98
CA THR A 221 4.43 -12.99 4.47
C THR A 221 4.96 -12.80 3.04
N ASP A 222 5.72 -13.75 2.49
CA ASP A 222 6.15 -13.71 1.09
C ASP A 222 4.95 -13.69 0.11
N ALA A 223 3.78 -14.18 0.54
CA ALA A 223 2.54 -14.15 -0.22
C ALA A 223 2.03 -12.73 -0.52
N LEU A 224 2.51 -11.72 0.22
CA LEU A 224 2.25 -10.30 -0.03
C LEU A 224 3.04 -9.75 -1.22
N ARG A 225 4.14 -10.43 -1.60
CA ARG A 225 4.96 -10.09 -2.78
C ARG A 225 5.54 -8.67 -2.79
N VAL A 226 5.53 -7.96 -1.65
CA VAL A 226 6.08 -6.60 -1.51
C VAL A 226 7.57 -6.48 -1.85
N HIS A 227 8.32 -7.59 -1.75
CA HIS A 227 9.75 -7.65 -2.04
C HIS A 227 10.08 -7.56 -3.54
N GLU A 228 9.08 -7.67 -4.42
CA GLU A 228 9.30 -7.60 -5.87
C GLU A 228 9.54 -6.19 -6.39
N GLU A 229 9.07 -5.19 -5.66
CA GLU A 229 9.27 -3.77 -5.96
C GLU A 229 10.58 -3.22 -5.36
N VAL A 230 11.41 -4.09 -4.77
CA VAL A 230 12.66 -3.71 -4.09
C VAL A 230 13.83 -3.83 -5.05
N HIS A 231 14.56 -2.73 -5.21
CA HIS A 231 15.75 -2.61 -6.04
C HIS A 231 17.00 -2.34 -5.19
N ASP A 232 18.15 -2.86 -5.64
CA ASP A 232 19.39 -2.86 -4.85
C ASP A 232 20.24 -1.60 -5.03
N LEU A 233 20.27 -1.07 -6.26
CA LEU A 233 21.19 0.00 -6.67
C LEU A 233 20.49 1.33 -7.00
N GLN A 234 19.16 1.38 -6.86
CA GLN A 234 18.36 2.57 -7.16
C GLN A 234 17.49 2.92 -5.96
N SER A 235 17.03 4.17 -5.90
CA SER A 235 16.04 4.62 -4.93
C SER A 235 14.78 3.77 -5.04
N ASN A 236 14.23 3.32 -3.91
CA ASN A 236 12.94 2.63 -3.83
C ASN A 236 11.76 3.60 -3.61
N LEU A 237 12.01 4.91 -3.72
CA LEU A 237 10.94 5.90 -3.88
C LEU A 237 10.49 5.91 -5.35
N ALA A 238 9.29 5.39 -5.62
CA ALA A 238 8.59 5.55 -6.89
C ALA A 238 8.05 6.98 -7.08
#